data_AF-A0A935I4H9-F1
#
_entry.id   AF-A0A935I4H9-F1
#
_cell.length_a   1.000
_cell.length_b   1.000
_cell.length_c   1.000
_cell.angle_alpha   90.00
_cell.angle_beta   90.00
_cell.angle_gamma   90.00
#
_symmetry.space_group_name_H-M   'P 1'
#
loop_
_entity.id
_entity.type
_entity.pdbx_description
1 polymer ?
#
loop_
_entity_poly.entity_id
_entity_poly.type
_entity_poly.pdbx_seq_one_letter_code
_entity_poly.pdbx_strand_id
1 'polypeptide(L)'
;MVYLGKCMTCHSEDGEGALNIPGNIDVPADSMKGYDYPPVYGEFSYNEGAGMYKLLTAASFIYSKMPYHYSELTVEESYDVAAFINSKSRPVFKDAGKDYPDLKNKPIDSPFPPYADSFSQVQHKYGPYGPMLKEGEKSIMIEPE
;
A
#
# COMPACT_ATOMS: atom_id res chain seq x y z
N MET A 1 -6.04 -15.23 -10.07
CA MET A 1 -5.52 -14.02 -9.40
C MET A 1 -5.51 -14.28 -7.89
N VAL A 2 -4.41 -13.95 -7.19
CA VAL A 2 -4.24 -14.25 -5.74
C VAL A 2 -5.42 -13.72 -4.91
N TYR A 3 -5.88 -12.49 -5.19
CA TYR A 3 -6.99 -11.86 -4.47
C TYR A 3 -8.28 -12.71 -4.45
N LEU A 4 -8.73 -13.17 -5.62
CA LEU A 4 -9.95 -13.98 -5.75
C LEU A 4 -9.80 -15.35 -5.08
N GLY A 5 -8.60 -15.93 -5.07
CA GLY A 5 -8.38 -17.25 -4.47
C GLY A 5 -8.20 -17.23 -2.96
N LYS A 6 -7.64 -16.14 -2.41
CA LYS A 6 -7.10 -16.13 -1.05
C LYS A 6 -7.55 -14.95 -0.18
N CYS A 7 -8.18 -13.93 -0.74
CA CYS A 7 -8.55 -12.69 -0.03
C CYS A 7 -10.06 -12.42 -0.03
N MET A 8 -10.75 -12.69 -1.14
CA MET A 8 -12.14 -12.24 -1.34
C MET A 8 -13.14 -12.81 -0.31
N THR A 9 -12.87 -14.00 0.24
CA THR A 9 -13.76 -14.62 1.24
C THR A 9 -13.96 -13.75 2.47
N CYS A 10 -12.93 -12.99 2.86
CA CYS A 10 -13.01 -12.08 4.00
C CYS A 10 -13.19 -10.63 3.54
N HIS A 11 -12.46 -10.19 2.51
CA HIS A 11 -12.45 -8.79 2.11
C HIS A 11 -13.50 -8.42 1.05
N SER A 12 -14.40 -9.35 0.70
CA SER A 12 -15.34 -9.27 -0.44
C SER A 12 -14.65 -9.24 -1.81
N GLU A 13 -15.43 -9.41 -2.88
CA GLU A 13 -14.91 -9.31 -4.25
C GLU A 13 -14.45 -7.88 -4.60
N ASP A 14 -15.21 -6.89 -4.15
CA ASP A 14 -14.98 -5.46 -4.37
C ASP A 14 -14.17 -4.78 -3.24
N GLY A 15 -13.53 -5.56 -2.36
CA GLY A 15 -12.62 -5.01 -1.35
C GLY A 15 -13.26 -4.17 -0.26
N GLU A 16 -14.58 -4.19 -0.14
CA GLU A 16 -15.37 -3.43 0.84
C GLU A 16 -15.30 -4.02 2.26
N GLY A 17 -14.77 -5.22 2.42
CA GLY A 17 -14.72 -5.90 3.71
C GLY A 17 -16.07 -6.50 4.13
N ALA A 18 -16.24 -6.74 5.43
CA ALA A 18 -17.48 -7.21 6.03
C ALA A 18 -17.77 -6.44 7.32
N LEU A 19 -18.97 -5.86 7.42
CA LEU A 19 -19.42 -5.11 8.59
C LEU A 19 -19.85 -6.04 9.74
N ASN A 20 -19.46 -5.70 10.98
CA ASN A 20 -19.90 -6.33 12.23
C ASN A 20 -21.10 -5.59 12.86
N ILE A 21 -21.96 -4.95 12.05
CA ILE A 21 -23.15 -4.26 12.57
C ILE A 21 -24.37 -4.64 11.71
N PRO A 22 -25.41 -5.27 12.28
CA PRO A 22 -26.67 -5.50 11.59
C PRO A 22 -27.40 -4.17 11.35
N GLY A 23 -27.73 -3.89 10.09
CA GLY A 23 -28.48 -2.70 9.68
C GLY A 23 -27.57 -1.50 9.44
N ASN A 24 -27.74 -0.87 8.27
CA ASN A 24 -27.01 0.29 7.75
C ASN A 24 -27.02 1.49 8.71
N ILE A 25 -26.21 1.44 9.76
CA ILE A 25 -25.84 2.61 10.55
C ILE A 25 -24.59 3.18 9.90
N ASP A 26 -24.64 4.49 9.62
CA ASP A 26 -23.52 5.25 9.09
C ASP A 26 -22.27 4.98 9.95
N VAL A 27 -21.35 4.20 9.41
CA VAL A 27 -20.06 3.90 10.04
C VAL A 27 -19.16 5.11 9.77
N PRO A 28 -18.75 5.87 10.80
CA PRO A 28 -17.78 6.94 10.59
C PRO A 28 -16.55 6.38 9.88
N ALA A 29 -16.05 7.08 8.86
CA ALA A 29 -14.90 6.65 8.05
C ALA A 29 -13.60 6.38 8.86
N ASP A 30 -13.56 6.81 10.13
CA ASP A 30 -12.47 6.58 11.07
C ASP A 30 -12.69 5.37 12.00
N SER A 31 -13.84 4.70 11.92
CA SER A 31 -14.21 3.64 12.84
C SER A 31 -13.90 2.25 12.27
N MET A 32 -12.69 1.76 12.53
CA MET A 32 -12.38 0.31 12.44
C MET A 32 -13.31 -0.56 13.31
N LYS A 33 -14.14 0.05 14.17
CA LYS A 33 -15.09 -0.63 15.06
C LYS A 33 -16.31 -1.23 14.34
N GLY A 34 -16.51 -0.91 13.06
CA GLY A 34 -17.65 -1.38 12.29
C GLY A 34 -17.40 -2.65 11.45
N TYR A 35 -16.16 -3.13 11.34
CA TYR A 35 -15.80 -4.20 10.39
C TYR A 35 -15.21 -5.44 11.08
N ASP A 36 -15.73 -6.62 10.73
CA ASP A 36 -15.08 -7.92 11.00
C ASP A 36 -13.86 -8.12 10.11
N TYR A 37 -14.00 -7.72 8.84
CA TYR A 37 -12.92 -7.71 7.87
C TYR A 37 -12.85 -6.32 7.25
N PRO A 38 -11.71 -5.62 7.33
CA PRO A 38 -11.65 -4.23 6.90
C PRO A 38 -11.70 -4.09 5.37
N PRO A 39 -12.21 -2.95 4.85
CA PRO A 39 -12.07 -2.61 3.45
C PRO A 39 -10.61 -2.39 3.07
N VAL A 40 -10.16 -3.01 2.00
CA VAL A 40 -8.77 -2.93 1.52
C VAL A 40 -8.58 -1.85 0.44
N TYR A 41 -9.66 -1.39 -0.17
CA TYR A 41 -9.74 -0.24 -1.05
C TYR A 41 -11.17 0.33 -1.06
N GLY A 42 -11.44 1.39 -1.82
CA GLY A 42 -12.72 2.10 -1.81
C GLY A 42 -12.79 3.24 -0.78
N GLU A 43 -13.94 3.91 -0.71
CA GLU A 43 -14.15 5.16 0.07
C GLU A 43 -13.88 4.99 1.56
N PHE A 44 -14.17 3.81 2.12
CA PHE A 44 -14.04 3.52 3.54
C PHE A 44 -12.70 2.87 3.93
N SER A 45 -11.79 2.72 2.97
CA SER A 45 -10.45 2.18 3.23
C SER A 45 -9.46 3.28 3.65
N TYR A 46 -8.23 2.89 3.95
CA TYR A 46 -7.14 3.83 4.20
C TYR A 46 -6.90 4.76 3.00
N ASN A 47 -6.50 5.99 3.27
CA ASN A 47 -6.21 6.99 2.24
C ASN A 47 -4.83 6.79 1.59
N GLU A 48 -4.55 7.58 0.56
CA GLU A 48 -3.29 7.58 -0.19
C GLU A 48 -2.04 7.99 0.64
N GLY A 49 -2.21 8.63 1.79
CA GLY A 49 -1.12 9.01 2.70
C GLY A 49 -0.77 7.94 3.72
N ALA A 50 -1.59 6.88 3.85
CA ALA A 50 -1.32 5.80 4.78
C ALA A 50 -0.10 4.98 4.36
N GLY A 51 0.71 4.53 5.32
CA GLY A 51 1.85 3.64 5.05
C GLY A 51 1.46 2.38 4.27
N MET A 52 0.23 1.88 4.45
CA MET A 52 -0.30 0.72 3.73
C MET A 52 -0.51 0.97 2.22
N TYR A 53 -0.56 2.24 1.78
CA TYR A 53 -0.59 2.55 0.35
C TYR A 53 0.78 2.41 -0.33
N LYS A 54 1.86 2.22 0.45
CA LYS A 54 3.20 1.92 -0.06
C LYS A 54 3.34 0.44 -0.32
N LEU A 55 3.80 0.07 -1.52
CA LEU A 55 3.75 -1.31 -2.00
C LEU A 55 4.59 -2.27 -1.15
N LEU A 56 5.81 -1.87 -0.74
CA LEU A 56 6.68 -2.75 0.06
C LEU A 56 6.12 -2.97 1.46
N THR A 57 5.49 -1.94 2.03
CA THR A 57 4.82 -2.04 3.33
C THR A 57 3.62 -2.98 3.25
N ALA A 58 2.76 -2.81 2.24
CA ALA A 58 1.61 -3.67 2.01
C ALA A 58 2.02 -5.13 1.74
N ALA A 59 2.96 -5.36 0.83
CA ALA A 59 3.45 -6.70 0.51
C ALA A 59 4.04 -7.39 1.74
N SER A 60 4.82 -6.68 2.56
CA SER A 60 5.40 -7.23 3.79
C SER A 60 4.34 -7.57 4.84
N PHE A 61 3.33 -6.72 5.00
CA PHE A 61 2.21 -6.99 5.90
C PHE A 61 1.43 -8.21 5.43
N ILE A 62 1.08 -8.27 4.15
CA ILE A 62 0.35 -9.38 3.55
C ILE A 62 1.13 -10.69 3.69
N TYR A 63 2.41 -10.70 3.33
CA TYR A 63 3.27 -11.87 3.46
C TYR A 63 3.33 -12.43 4.90
N SER A 64 3.31 -11.55 5.90
CA SER A 64 3.53 -11.94 7.30
C SER A 64 2.26 -12.15 8.11
N LYS A 65 1.11 -11.64 7.66
CA LYS A 65 -0.15 -11.63 8.41
C LYS A 65 -1.35 -12.16 7.64
N MET A 66 -1.22 -12.40 6.33
CA MET A 66 -2.33 -12.79 5.47
C MET A 66 -2.03 -14.04 4.64
N PRO A 67 -3.04 -14.89 4.38
CA PRO A 67 -4.36 -14.92 5.03
C PRO A 67 -4.29 -15.04 6.56
N TYR A 68 -5.27 -14.46 7.26
CA TYR A 68 -5.32 -14.49 8.71
C TYR A 68 -5.34 -15.95 9.21
N HIS A 69 -4.55 -16.24 10.25
CA HIS A 69 -4.24 -17.58 10.78
C HIS A 69 -3.39 -18.52 9.90
N TYR A 70 -3.26 -18.27 8.59
CA TYR A 70 -2.52 -19.13 7.67
C TYR A 70 -1.74 -18.29 6.65
N SER A 71 -0.61 -17.72 7.09
CA SER A 71 0.28 -16.92 6.23
C SER A 71 1.06 -17.85 5.29
N GLU A 72 0.49 -18.12 4.12
CA GLU A 72 0.99 -19.11 3.15
C GLU A 72 1.40 -18.51 1.79
N LEU A 73 1.26 -17.20 1.62
CA LEU A 73 1.59 -16.53 0.36
C LEU A 73 3.10 -16.53 0.15
N THR A 74 3.52 -16.74 -1.10
CA THR A 74 4.92 -16.46 -1.47
C THR A 74 5.19 -14.95 -1.43
N VAL A 75 6.48 -14.57 -1.48
CA VAL A 75 6.88 -13.16 -1.58
C VAL A 75 6.29 -12.53 -2.86
N GLU A 76 6.34 -13.24 -3.98
CA GLU A 76 5.80 -12.82 -5.27
C GLU A 76 4.28 -12.68 -5.22
N GLU A 77 3.56 -13.67 -4.68
CA GLU A 77 2.10 -13.60 -4.52
C GLU A 77 1.68 -12.42 -3.65
N SER A 78 2.43 -12.16 -2.57
CA SER A 78 2.19 -11.04 -1.65
C SER A 78 2.44 -9.68 -2.31
N TYR A 79 3.46 -9.60 -3.16
CA TYR A 79 3.77 -8.41 -3.95
C TYR A 79 2.67 -8.13 -4.98
N ASP A 80 2.27 -9.14 -5.74
CA ASP A 80 1.26 -9.02 -6.79
C ASP A 80 -0.10 -8.62 -6.23
N VAL A 81 -0.54 -9.24 -5.12
CA VAL A 81 -1.81 -8.88 -4.49
C VAL A 81 -1.77 -7.50 -3.85
N ALA A 82 -0.63 -7.09 -3.27
CA ALA A 82 -0.47 -5.73 -2.75
C ALA A 82 -0.54 -4.69 -3.87
N ALA A 83 0.09 -4.96 -5.02
CA ALA A 83 0.03 -4.09 -6.19
C ALA A 83 -1.39 -3.97 -6.73
N PHE A 84 -2.13 -5.09 -6.79
CA PHE A 84 -3.54 -5.10 -7.15
C PHE A 84 -4.37 -4.23 -6.19
N ILE A 85 -4.25 -4.43 -4.88
CA ILE A 85 -4.99 -3.65 -3.87
C ILE A 85 -4.68 -2.14 -3.98
N ASN A 86 -3.40 -1.78 -4.17
CA ASN A 86 -2.97 -0.37 -4.28
C ASN A 86 -3.18 0.25 -5.68
N SER A 87 -3.67 -0.54 -6.65
CA SER A 87 -4.14 -0.03 -7.94
C SER A 87 -5.58 0.51 -7.90
N LYS A 88 -6.34 0.16 -6.86
CA LYS A 88 -7.73 0.56 -6.70
C LYS A 88 -7.88 1.97 -6.11
N SER A 89 -9.01 2.61 -6.39
CA SER A 89 -9.34 3.94 -5.88
C SER A 89 -9.55 3.92 -4.37
N ARG A 90 -9.22 5.03 -3.71
CA ARG A 90 -9.35 5.25 -2.26
C ARG A 90 -9.35 6.76 -1.97
N PRO A 91 -9.58 7.21 -0.71
CA PRO A 91 -9.55 8.63 -0.38
C PRO A 91 -8.20 9.28 -0.68
N VAL A 92 -8.24 10.47 -1.29
CA VAL A 92 -7.06 11.23 -1.72
C VAL A 92 -6.36 11.89 -0.52
N PHE A 93 -5.03 11.89 -0.53
CA PHE A 93 -4.22 12.65 0.42
C PHE A 93 -3.74 13.97 -0.20
N LYS A 94 -4.41 15.07 0.14
CA LYS A 94 -4.22 16.39 -0.51
C LYS A 94 -2.82 16.98 -0.37
N ASP A 95 -2.08 16.61 0.67
CA ASP A 95 -0.74 17.15 0.96
C ASP A 95 0.39 16.14 0.71
N ALA A 96 0.19 15.12 -0.13
CA ALA A 96 1.18 14.08 -0.43
C ALA A 96 2.56 14.63 -0.86
N GLY A 97 2.60 15.76 -1.57
CA GLY A 97 3.84 16.40 -1.99
C GLY A 97 4.64 17.08 -0.86
N LYS A 98 4.03 17.27 0.31
CA LYS A 98 4.65 17.92 1.49
C LYS A 98 4.96 16.95 2.62
N ASP A 99 4.61 15.67 2.46
CA ASP A 99 4.79 14.62 3.47
C ASP A 99 6.28 14.41 3.84
N TYR A 100 7.18 14.67 2.89
CA TYR A 100 8.64 14.59 3.07
C TYR A 100 9.28 15.93 2.71
N PRO A 101 9.51 16.82 3.70
CA PRO A 101 10.20 18.09 3.46
C PRO A 101 11.63 17.90 2.94
N ASP A 102 12.31 16.86 3.42
CA ASP A 102 13.58 16.39 2.87
C ASP A 102 13.34 15.13 2.03
N LEU A 103 13.52 15.26 0.72
CA LEU A 103 13.27 14.19 -0.24
C LEU A 103 14.26 13.03 -0.10
N LYS A 104 15.42 13.22 0.55
CA LYS A 104 16.35 12.13 0.86
C LYS A 104 15.76 11.13 1.86
N ASN A 105 14.83 11.58 2.69
CA ASN A 105 14.13 10.73 3.67
C ASN A 105 12.85 10.07 3.11
N LYS A 106 12.49 10.40 1.86
CA LYS A 106 11.29 9.86 1.23
C LYS A 106 11.49 8.38 0.90
N PRO A 107 10.61 7.47 1.37
CA PRO A 107 10.73 6.06 1.06
C PRO A 107 10.67 5.82 -0.45
N ILE A 108 11.48 4.87 -0.92
CA ILE A 108 11.66 4.56 -2.34
C ILE A 108 10.35 4.17 -3.04
N ASP A 109 9.41 3.59 -2.28
CA ASP A 109 8.10 3.14 -2.75
C ASP A 109 6.98 4.17 -2.50
N SER A 110 7.34 5.43 -2.24
CA SER A 110 6.36 6.50 -2.05
C SER A 110 5.66 6.84 -3.38
N PRO A 111 4.32 6.72 -3.46
CA PRO A 111 3.63 6.70 -4.75
C PRO A 111 3.36 8.09 -5.37
N PHE A 112 3.80 9.17 -4.73
CA PHE A 112 3.56 10.54 -5.20
C PHE A 112 4.85 11.36 -5.30
N PRO A 113 4.97 12.27 -6.28
CA PRO A 113 6.08 13.21 -6.40
C PRO A 113 6.01 14.33 -5.33
N PRO A 114 7.04 15.18 -5.18
CA PRO A 114 8.34 15.15 -5.89
C PRO A 114 9.28 14.03 -5.42
N TYR A 115 10.26 13.70 -6.25
CA TYR A 115 11.30 12.69 -5.98
C TYR A 115 12.69 13.34 -6.01
N ALA A 116 13.64 12.74 -5.28
CA ALA A 116 15.04 13.19 -5.29
C ALA A 116 15.82 12.69 -6.53
N ASP A 117 15.24 11.76 -7.27
CA ASP A 117 15.84 11.07 -8.41
C ASP A 117 15.02 11.31 -9.71
N SER A 118 15.41 10.64 -10.78
CA SER A 118 14.78 10.77 -12.10
C SER A 118 13.81 9.63 -12.46
N PHE A 119 13.51 8.73 -11.52
CA PHE A 119 12.65 7.58 -11.78
C PHE A 119 11.18 8.00 -11.86
N SER A 120 10.41 7.22 -12.63
CA SER A 120 9.00 7.53 -12.87
C SER A 120 8.15 7.27 -11.63
N GLN A 121 7.04 8.01 -11.48
CA GLN A 121 6.03 7.75 -10.44
C GLN A 121 5.52 6.30 -10.46
N VAL A 122 5.36 5.71 -11.65
CA VAL A 122 4.93 4.31 -11.80
C VAL A 122 5.98 3.37 -11.20
N GLN A 123 7.26 3.65 -11.42
CA GLN A 123 8.35 2.85 -10.86
C GLN A 123 8.48 3.03 -9.34
N HIS A 124 8.30 4.23 -8.81
CA HIS A 124 8.16 4.42 -7.35
C HIS A 124 6.95 3.66 -6.80
N LYS A 125 5.84 3.62 -7.52
CA LYS A 125 4.61 2.98 -7.02
C LYS A 125 4.67 1.45 -7.07
N TYR A 126 5.29 0.88 -8.09
CA TYR A 126 5.20 -0.56 -8.41
C TYR A 126 6.55 -1.26 -8.61
N GLY A 127 7.66 -0.56 -8.49
CA GLY A 127 8.97 -1.06 -8.83
C GLY A 127 9.18 -1.18 -10.35
N PRO A 128 10.27 -1.85 -10.77
CA PRO A 128 11.27 -2.51 -9.94
C PRO A 128 12.15 -1.51 -9.17
N TYR A 129 12.44 -1.82 -7.90
CA TYR A 129 13.23 -0.97 -6.99
C TYR A 129 14.74 -1.20 -7.09
N GLY A 130 15.17 -2.34 -7.62
CA GLY A 130 16.59 -2.69 -7.73
C GLY A 130 17.46 -1.63 -8.45
N PRO A 131 17.03 -1.09 -9.61
CA PRO A 131 17.75 0.01 -10.27
C PRO A 131 17.89 1.27 -9.42
N MET A 132 16.85 1.59 -8.65
CA MET A 132 16.78 2.81 -7.83
C MET A 132 17.73 2.72 -6.63
N LEU A 133 17.76 1.56 -5.96
CA LEU A 133 18.70 1.29 -4.86
C LEU A 133 20.16 1.40 -5.32
N LYS A 134 20.48 0.84 -6.49
CA LYS A 134 21.84 0.92 -7.06
C LYS A 134 22.26 2.35 -7.40
N GLU A 135 21.33 3.20 -7.82
CA GLU A 135 21.62 4.61 -8.07
C GLU A 135 21.85 5.37 -6.76
N GLY A 136 21.00 5.15 -5.76
CA GLY A 136 21.17 5.72 -4.42
C GLY A 136 22.52 5.36 -3.79
N GLU A 137 22.93 4.10 -3.87
CA GLU A 137 24.25 3.64 -3.41
C GLU A 137 25.41 4.35 -4.11
N LYS A 138 25.33 4.55 -5.44
CA LYS A 138 26.35 5.29 -6.20
C LYS A 138 26.43 6.74 -5.76
N SER A 139 25.30 7.41 -5.59
CA SER A 139 25.25 8.81 -5.17
C SER A 139 25.89 9.01 -3.79
N ILE A 140 25.68 8.08 -2.85
CA ILE A 140 26.35 8.09 -1.53
C ILE A 140 27.87 7.92 -1.66
N MET A 141 28.36 7.11 -2.62
CA MET A 141 29.79 6.92 -2.85
C MET A 141 30.48 8.07 -3.58
N ILE A 142 29.74 9.03 -4.16
CA ILE A 142 30.28 10.12 -5.00
C ILE A 142 30.23 11.49 -4.28
N GLU A 143 29.60 11.61 -3.11
CA GLU A 143 29.71 12.80 -2.25
C GLU A 143 30.83 12.59 -1.20
N PRO A 144 32.11 12.94 -1.48
CA PRO A 144 33.12 13.03 -0.43
C PRO A 144 32.87 14.29 0.40
N GLU A 145 33.17 14.20 1.70
CA GLU A 145 33.22 15.33 2.64
C GLU A 145 34.11 16.49 2.14
#